data_AF-A0AAU5H5U9-F1
#
_entry.id   AF-A0AAU5H5U9-F1
#
_cell.length_a   1.000
_cell.length_b   1.000
_cell.length_c   1.000
_cell.angle_alpha   90.00
_cell.angle_beta   90.00
_cell.angle_gamma   90.00
#
_symmetry.space_group_name_H-M   'P 1'
#
loop_
_entity.id
_entity.type
_entity.pdbx_description
1 polymer ?
#
loop_
_entity_poly.entity_id
_entity_poly.type
_entity_poly.pdbx_seq_one_letter_code
_entity_poly.pdbx_strand_id
1 'polypeptide(L)'
;MPGEPFATTLTGLAAELASVRDRLEALAQAPSVQGASAPDGPAAALPGGVGEVIYGEAEQRRQVQLLQREARKEVLGFVRPPYVDQENPVQAERQAAGVVYRSLYEASALAYPGSADLPGFIPPGEQARATPRVPMKLMIVDGERALLPLHGESERGDLASGGLLLLHPSLLVDALLELFEDRWLRATPLRFTQNPEDPEVPDSPTLDAQLLSLLMSGLPDKAVATQLGISLRTLQRRIRSLMESTGTANRTQLAWYVAQQRLA
;
A
#
# COMPACT_ATOMS: atom_id res chain seq x y z
N MET A 1 -15.39 24.32 -19.22
CA MET A 1 -14.49 24.48 -18.05
C MET A 1 -15.31 24.32 -16.77
N PRO A 2 -15.32 23.12 -16.16
CA PRO A 2 -15.51 23.01 -14.71
C PRO A 2 -14.54 21.97 -14.11
N GLY A 3 -13.59 22.40 -13.28
CA GLY A 3 -12.61 21.48 -12.68
C GLY A 3 -12.06 21.88 -11.31
N GLU A 4 -12.38 23.08 -10.80
CA GLU A 4 -11.79 23.59 -9.55
C GLU A 4 -12.55 23.31 -8.24
N PRO A 5 -13.86 22.99 -8.18
CA PRO A 5 -14.48 22.71 -6.87
C PRO A 5 -14.13 21.32 -6.30
N PHE A 6 -13.85 20.32 -7.14
CA PHE A 6 -13.66 18.92 -6.70
C PHE A 6 -12.28 18.64 -6.05
N ALA A 7 -11.21 19.27 -6.51
CA ALA A 7 -9.87 19.08 -5.93
C ALA A 7 -9.78 19.62 -4.48
N THR A 8 -10.58 20.64 -4.17
CA THR A 8 -10.66 21.28 -2.84
C THR A 8 -11.40 20.37 -1.85
N THR A 9 -12.44 19.65 -2.29
CA THR A 9 -13.20 18.71 -1.46
C THR A 9 -12.36 17.51 -1.02
N LEU A 10 -11.46 17.02 -1.87
CA LEU A 10 -10.66 15.81 -1.61
C LEU A 10 -9.44 16.06 -0.71
N THR A 11 -8.83 17.25 -0.80
CA THR A 11 -7.84 17.68 0.22
C THR A 11 -8.52 17.80 1.58
N GLY A 12 -9.77 18.29 1.60
CA GLY A 12 -10.64 18.28 2.76
C GLY A 12 -10.87 16.86 3.30
N LEU A 13 -11.28 15.92 2.45
CA LEU A 13 -11.55 14.53 2.84
C LEU A 13 -10.32 13.82 3.43
N ALA A 14 -9.12 14.03 2.87
CA ALA A 14 -7.90 13.44 3.41
C ALA A 14 -7.53 14.03 4.78
N ALA A 15 -7.72 15.33 4.96
CA ALA A 15 -7.54 16.00 6.25
C ALA A 15 -8.63 15.60 7.25
N GLU A 16 -9.85 15.40 6.78
CA GLU A 16 -10.98 14.91 7.58
C GLU A 16 -10.79 13.47 8.01
N LEU A 17 -10.31 12.57 7.14
CA LEU A 17 -10.01 11.19 7.50
C LEU A 17 -8.78 11.09 8.41
N ALA A 18 -7.78 11.94 8.21
CA ALA A 18 -6.70 12.10 9.20
C ALA A 18 -7.26 12.60 10.53
N SER A 19 -8.17 13.57 10.53
CA SER A 19 -8.84 14.06 11.74
C SER A 19 -9.75 13.00 12.37
N VAL A 20 -10.42 12.16 11.58
CA VAL A 20 -11.24 11.04 12.06
C VAL A 20 -10.34 9.98 12.68
N ARG A 21 -9.21 9.64 12.06
CA ARG A 21 -8.19 8.79 12.67
C ARG A 21 -7.70 9.42 13.98
N ASP A 22 -7.28 10.67 13.99
CA ASP A 22 -6.78 11.35 15.19
C ASP A 22 -7.86 11.42 16.29
N ARG A 23 -9.14 11.54 15.92
CA ARG A 23 -10.29 11.47 16.85
C ARG A 23 -10.55 10.06 17.35
N LEU A 24 -10.43 9.03 16.50
CA LEU A 24 -10.52 7.63 16.91
C LEU A 24 -9.36 7.26 17.84
N GLU A 25 -8.17 7.77 17.57
CA GLU A 25 -7.00 7.69 18.45
C GLU A 25 -7.28 8.38 19.78
N ALA A 26 -7.84 9.59 19.77
CA ALA A 26 -8.22 10.30 21.00
C ALA A 26 -9.33 9.58 21.79
N LEU A 27 -10.30 8.95 21.10
CA LEU A 27 -11.34 8.13 21.73
C LEU A 27 -10.78 6.84 22.31
N ALA A 28 -9.78 6.23 21.66
CA ALA A 28 -9.06 5.08 22.19
C ALA A 28 -8.15 5.45 23.38
N GLN A 29 -7.68 6.70 23.45
CA GLN A 29 -6.88 7.25 24.56
C GLN A 29 -7.73 7.84 25.69
N ALA A 30 -9.02 8.09 25.48
CA ALA A 30 -9.93 8.48 26.54
C ALA A 30 -9.86 7.40 27.63
N PRO A 31 -9.77 7.76 28.93
CA PRO A 31 -9.55 6.79 29.98
C PRO A 31 -10.72 5.82 30.07
N SER A 32 -10.60 4.69 29.39
CA SER A 32 -11.19 3.44 29.82
C SER A 32 -10.66 3.20 31.24
N VAL A 33 -11.58 3.28 32.21
CA VAL A 33 -11.42 2.94 33.63
C VAL A 33 -10.06 2.34 33.94
N GLN A 34 -9.17 3.18 34.48
CA GLN A 34 -7.84 2.80 34.95
C GLN A 34 -7.96 1.61 35.90
N GLY A 35 -7.32 0.49 35.56
CA GLY A 35 -7.20 -0.66 36.45
C GLY A 35 -7.48 -2.01 35.81
N ALA A 36 -6.89 -2.30 34.66
CA ALA A 36 -6.70 -3.68 34.24
C ALA A 36 -5.38 -3.78 33.49
N SER A 37 -4.52 -4.71 33.90
CA SER A 37 -3.55 -5.33 33.00
C SER A 37 -4.21 -5.57 31.65
N ALA A 38 -3.44 -5.42 30.55
CA ALA A 38 -3.90 -5.68 29.18
C ALA A 38 -4.89 -6.85 29.18
N PRO A 39 -6.16 -6.65 28.79
CA PRO A 39 -7.12 -7.74 28.85
C PRO A 39 -6.67 -8.74 27.79
N ASP A 40 -6.35 -9.97 28.21
CA ASP A 40 -6.29 -11.17 27.36
C ASP A 40 -7.71 -11.50 26.84
N GLY A 41 -8.44 -10.51 26.33
CA GLY A 41 -9.83 -10.57 25.87
C GLY A 41 -9.96 -10.15 24.40
N PRO A 42 -10.83 -10.81 23.61
CA PRO A 42 -10.64 -10.90 22.15
C PRO A 42 -11.02 -9.66 21.33
N ALA A 43 -11.89 -8.76 21.80
CA ALA A 43 -12.24 -7.52 21.09
C ALA A 43 -13.06 -6.58 22.00
N ALA A 44 -12.90 -5.27 21.83
CA ALA A 44 -13.74 -4.25 22.46
C ALA A 44 -14.63 -3.56 21.42
N ALA A 45 -15.96 -3.71 21.54
CA ALA A 45 -16.90 -3.12 20.60
C ALA A 45 -16.93 -1.58 20.68
N LEU A 46 -17.02 -0.92 19.53
CA LEU A 46 -17.21 0.53 19.44
C LEU A 46 -18.69 0.92 19.58
N PRO A 47 -18.99 2.12 20.09
CA PRO A 47 -20.34 2.67 20.12
C PRO A 47 -21.02 2.64 18.74
N GLY A 48 -22.32 2.35 18.74
CA GLY A 48 -23.12 2.35 17.50
C GLY A 48 -22.87 1.15 16.58
N GLY A 49 -22.09 0.15 17.01
CA GLY A 49 -21.83 -1.06 16.22
C GLY A 49 -20.97 -0.81 14.98
N VAL A 50 -20.25 0.32 14.94
CA VAL A 50 -19.44 0.74 13.80
C VAL A 50 -18.18 -0.12 13.64
N GLY A 51 -17.73 -0.79 14.70
CA GLY A 51 -16.54 -1.61 14.67
C GLY A 51 -16.17 -2.20 16.02
N GLU A 52 -14.98 -2.79 16.07
CA GLU A 52 -14.37 -3.36 17.26
C GLU A 52 -12.85 -3.13 17.27
N VAL A 53 -12.28 -3.02 18.46
CA VAL A 53 -10.85 -2.89 18.67
C VAL A 53 -10.28 -4.23 19.10
N ILE A 54 -9.30 -4.71 18.35
CA ILE A 54 -8.64 -5.99 18.54
C ILE A 54 -7.26 -5.76 19.16
N TYR A 55 -7.00 -6.41 20.29
CA TYR A 55 -5.73 -6.33 21.01
C TYR A 55 -4.96 -7.66 20.93
N GLY A 56 -3.65 -7.57 21.09
CA GLY A 56 -2.75 -8.73 21.06
C GLY A 56 -2.34 -9.13 19.66
N GLU A 57 -1.03 -9.30 19.45
CA GLU A 57 -0.45 -9.56 18.13
C GLU A 57 -1.03 -10.81 17.45
N ALA A 58 -1.20 -11.90 18.21
CA ALA A 58 -1.73 -13.16 17.70
C ALA A 58 -3.18 -13.02 17.21
N GLU A 59 -4.01 -12.29 17.95
CA GLU A 59 -5.41 -12.08 17.58
C GLU A 59 -5.53 -11.13 16.40
N GLN A 60 -4.74 -10.05 16.37
CA GLN A 60 -4.70 -9.14 15.22
C GLN A 60 -4.28 -9.86 13.94
N ARG A 61 -3.25 -10.71 14.01
CA ARG A 61 -2.82 -11.55 12.89
C ARG A 61 -3.92 -12.51 12.45
N ARG A 62 -4.61 -13.16 13.40
CA ARG A 62 -5.75 -14.04 13.13
C ARG A 62 -6.86 -13.28 12.40
N GLN A 63 -7.22 -12.10 12.88
CA GLN A 63 -8.29 -11.28 12.31
C GLN A 63 -7.95 -10.77 10.90
N VAL A 64 -6.71 -10.34 10.66
CA VAL A 64 -6.24 -9.98 9.31
C VAL A 64 -6.37 -11.17 8.35
N GLN A 65 -5.97 -12.38 8.78
CA GLN A 65 -6.08 -13.57 7.94
C GLN A 65 -7.54 -13.98 7.70
N LEU A 66 -8.39 -13.94 8.73
CA LEU A 66 -9.81 -14.26 8.61
C LEU A 66 -10.51 -13.33 7.64
N LEU A 67 -10.32 -12.01 7.79
CA LEU A 67 -10.97 -11.04 6.93
C LEU A 67 -10.54 -11.19 5.47
N GLN A 68 -9.25 -11.43 5.21
CA GLN A 68 -8.80 -11.74 3.85
C GLN A 68 -9.40 -13.03 3.31
N ARG A 69 -9.50 -14.11 4.11
CA ARG A 69 -10.13 -15.37 3.68
C ARG A 69 -11.61 -15.20 3.33
N GLU A 70 -12.29 -14.26 3.96
CA GLU A 70 -13.69 -13.93 3.70
C GLU A 70 -13.89 -13.18 2.37
N ALA A 71 -12.85 -12.54 1.82
CA ALA A 71 -12.93 -11.75 0.59
C ALA A 71 -13.53 -12.55 -0.58
N ARG A 72 -14.47 -11.95 -1.30
CA ARG A 72 -15.18 -12.54 -2.44
C ARG A 72 -14.90 -11.82 -3.76
N LYS A 73 -14.61 -10.53 -3.71
CA LYS A 73 -14.45 -9.65 -4.88
C LYS A 73 -13.07 -9.03 -4.88
N GLU A 74 -12.72 -8.31 -3.83
CA GLU A 74 -11.47 -7.55 -3.79
C GLU A 74 -10.93 -7.27 -2.39
N VAL A 75 -9.62 -7.05 -2.33
CA VAL A 75 -8.90 -6.55 -1.16
C VAL A 75 -8.10 -5.32 -1.59
N LEU A 76 -8.30 -4.21 -0.86
CA LEU A 76 -7.69 -2.92 -1.14
C LEU A 76 -6.73 -2.54 -0.02
N GLY A 77 -5.53 -2.07 -0.34
CA GLY A 77 -4.48 -1.83 0.65
C GLY A 77 -3.80 -0.46 0.57
N PHE A 78 -3.61 0.21 1.71
CA PHE A 78 -2.52 1.18 1.86
C PHE A 78 -1.33 0.52 2.54
N VAL A 79 -0.21 0.46 1.82
CA VAL A 79 1.00 -0.23 2.24
C VAL A 79 2.10 0.79 2.49
N ARG A 80 2.55 0.87 3.75
CA ARG A 80 3.65 1.73 4.20
C ARG A 80 4.47 1.03 5.28
N PRO A 81 5.69 1.49 5.60
CA PRO A 81 6.51 0.89 6.66
C PRO A 81 5.89 1.09 8.06
N PRO A 82 6.36 0.39 9.10
CA PRO A 82 7.29 -0.77 9.07
C PRO A 82 6.62 -2.03 8.53
N TYR A 83 7.34 -2.86 7.78
CA TYR A 83 6.79 -4.10 7.24
C TYR A 83 6.95 -5.24 8.24
N VAL A 84 5.84 -5.74 8.75
CA VAL A 84 5.81 -6.85 9.69
C VAL A 84 5.21 -8.03 8.97
N ASP A 85 6.02 -9.07 8.79
CA ASP A 85 5.69 -10.36 8.17
C ASP A 85 5.32 -10.31 6.67
N GLN A 86 6.12 -10.99 5.84
CA GLN A 86 6.00 -10.92 4.37
C GLN A 86 5.33 -12.15 3.74
N GLU A 87 5.13 -13.22 4.50
CA GLU A 87 4.38 -14.37 4.02
C GLU A 87 2.89 -14.15 4.27
N ASN A 88 2.17 -13.79 3.21
CA ASN A 88 0.72 -13.76 3.21
C ASN A 88 0.16 -14.89 2.32
N PRO A 89 0.21 -16.16 2.75
CA PRO A 89 -0.29 -17.29 1.95
C PRO A 89 -1.80 -17.18 1.66
N VAL A 90 -2.55 -16.42 2.48
CA VAL A 90 -3.97 -16.16 2.26
C VAL A 90 -4.21 -15.39 0.97
N GLN A 91 -3.34 -14.42 0.66
CA GLN A 91 -3.48 -13.64 -0.57
C GLN A 91 -3.38 -14.52 -1.82
N ALA A 92 -2.37 -15.38 -1.91
CA ALA A 92 -2.22 -16.30 -3.04
C ALA A 92 -3.43 -17.23 -3.19
N GLU A 93 -3.94 -17.77 -2.07
CA GLU A 93 -5.15 -18.60 -2.06
C GLU A 93 -6.38 -17.83 -2.59
N ARG A 94 -6.57 -16.58 -2.16
CA ARG A 94 -7.73 -15.77 -2.58
C ARG A 94 -7.61 -15.28 -4.02
N GLN A 95 -6.42 -14.91 -4.48
CA GLN A 95 -6.18 -14.56 -5.88
C GLN A 95 -6.44 -15.75 -6.80
N ALA A 96 -6.04 -16.96 -6.41
CA ALA A 96 -6.37 -18.19 -7.15
C ALA A 96 -7.89 -18.45 -7.21
N ALA A 97 -8.63 -17.99 -6.20
CA ALA A 97 -10.10 -18.01 -6.17
C ALA A 97 -10.76 -16.82 -6.91
N GLY A 98 -10.00 -15.98 -7.61
CA GLY A 98 -10.49 -14.87 -8.42
C GLY A 98 -10.65 -13.52 -7.70
N VAL A 99 -10.20 -13.40 -6.44
CA VAL A 99 -10.24 -12.14 -5.71
C VAL A 99 -9.17 -11.18 -6.23
N VAL A 100 -9.57 -9.93 -6.51
CA VAL A 100 -8.66 -8.89 -6.99
C VAL A 100 -7.94 -8.23 -5.81
N TYR A 101 -6.61 -8.10 -5.89
CA TYR A 101 -5.84 -7.33 -4.92
C TYR A 101 -5.35 -6.03 -5.57
N ARG A 102 -5.66 -4.88 -4.94
CA ARG A 102 -5.17 -3.56 -5.34
C ARG A 102 -4.47 -2.89 -4.17
N SER A 103 -3.20 -2.51 -4.32
CA SER A 103 -2.47 -1.83 -3.25
C SER A 103 -1.75 -0.57 -3.70
N LEU A 104 -1.80 0.42 -2.81
CA LEU A 104 -1.05 1.67 -2.89
C LEU A 104 0.14 1.60 -1.96
N TYR A 105 1.32 1.54 -2.56
CA TYR A 105 2.59 1.56 -1.87
C TYR A 105 3.05 3.01 -1.69
N GLU A 106 3.37 3.38 -0.46
CA GLU A 106 4.09 4.61 -0.22
C GLU A 106 5.50 4.54 -0.86
N ALA A 107 5.95 5.60 -1.52
CA ALA A 107 7.24 5.58 -2.22
C ALA A 107 8.42 5.33 -1.26
N SER A 108 8.37 5.84 -0.03
CA SER A 108 9.35 5.53 1.03
C SER A 108 9.45 4.04 1.30
N ALA A 109 8.34 3.34 1.11
CA ALA A 109 8.13 1.95 1.40
C ALA A 109 8.85 1.05 0.37
N LEU A 110 8.93 1.48 -0.88
CA LEU A 110 9.72 0.79 -1.91
C LEU A 110 11.24 1.01 -1.76
N ALA A 111 11.64 1.99 -0.95
CA ALA A 111 13.05 2.30 -0.65
C ALA A 111 13.54 1.79 0.71
N TYR A 112 12.71 1.04 1.45
CA TYR A 112 12.94 0.70 2.86
C TYR A 112 14.12 -0.27 3.08
N PRO A 113 15.04 -0.03 4.04
CA PRO A 113 16.12 -0.97 4.36
C PRO A 113 15.56 -2.33 4.80
N GLY A 114 15.98 -3.41 4.14
CA GLY A 114 15.39 -4.76 4.32
C GLY A 114 14.52 -5.22 3.15
N SER A 115 14.04 -4.32 2.28
CA SER A 115 13.61 -4.70 0.91
C SER A 115 14.82 -4.99 0.01
N ALA A 116 16.00 -4.47 0.40
CA ALA A 116 17.32 -4.65 -0.22
C ALA A 116 17.71 -6.10 -0.51
N ASP A 117 17.28 -7.03 0.35
CA ASP A 117 17.65 -8.45 0.28
C ASP A 117 16.54 -9.34 -0.30
N LEU A 118 15.42 -8.76 -0.74
CA LEU A 118 14.23 -9.50 -1.17
C LEU A 118 13.68 -8.98 -2.51
N PRO A 119 14.08 -9.59 -3.63
CA PRO A 119 13.36 -9.45 -4.90
C PRO A 119 11.89 -9.88 -4.70
N GLY A 120 10.92 -9.15 -5.26
CA GLY A 120 9.51 -9.58 -5.25
C GLY A 120 8.65 -9.07 -4.09
N PHE A 121 8.92 -7.86 -3.57
CA PHE A 121 8.13 -7.19 -2.52
C PHE A 121 6.62 -7.04 -2.84
N ILE A 122 6.23 -7.20 -4.11
CA ILE A 122 4.85 -7.11 -4.56
C ILE A 122 4.40 -8.51 -5.00
N PRO A 123 3.42 -9.11 -4.30
CA PRO A 123 2.90 -10.42 -4.63
C PRO A 123 2.48 -10.56 -6.11
N PRO A 124 2.74 -11.72 -6.74
CA PRO A 124 2.29 -11.98 -8.10
C PRO A 124 0.77 -11.76 -8.26
N GLY A 125 0.37 -11.13 -9.37
CA GLY A 125 -1.05 -10.91 -9.72
C GLY A 125 -1.70 -9.76 -8.95
N GLU A 126 -0.98 -9.13 -8.04
CA GLU A 126 -1.43 -7.92 -7.37
C GLU A 126 -1.34 -6.70 -8.29
N GLN A 127 -2.39 -5.89 -8.31
CA GLN A 127 -2.35 -4.60 -8.97
C GLN A 127 -1.71 -3.60 -8.01
N ALA A 128 -0.47 -3.18 -8.30
CA ALA A 128 0.27 -2.27 -7.46
C ALA A 128 0.41 -0.88 -8.08
N ARG A 129 0.22 0.15 -7.27
CA ARG A 129 0.54 1.53 -7.63
C ARG A 129 1.37 2.19 -6.53
N ALA A 130 2.21 3.14 -6.90
CA ALA A 130 3.01 3.93 -5.98
C ALA A 130 2.46 5.34 -5.81
N THR A 131 2.48 5.85 -4.58
CA THR A 131 2.11 7.22 -4.21
C THR A 131 3.17 7.80 -3.29
N PRO A 132 3.43 9.13 -3.31
CA PRO A 132 4.41 9.75 -2.41
C PRO A 132 4.12 9.50 -0.93
N ARG A 133 2.83 9.43 -0.54
CA ARG A 133 2.39 9.21 0.84
C ARG A 133 1.01 8.57 0.91
N VAL A 134 0.81 7.68 1.88
CA VAL A 134 -0.52 7.22 2.35
C VAL A 134 -0.73 7.64 3.81
N PRO A 135 -1.96 8.01 4.22
CA PRO A 135 -2.19 8.61 5.54
C PRO A 135 -2.01 7.61 6.69
N MET A 136 -2.37 6.36 6.48
CA MET A 136 -2.23 5.25 7.43
C MET A 136 -2.11 3.93 6.64
N LYS A 137 -1.81 2.84 7.36
CA LYS A 137 -2.09 1.50 6.84
C LYS A 137 -3.59 1.25 6.86
N LEU A 138 -4.05 0.55 5.84
CA LEU A 138 -5.46 0.31 5.61
C LEU A 138 -5.61 -0.98 4.82
N MET A 139 -6.57 -1.80 5.20
CA MET A 139 -7.07 -2.91 4.39
C MET A 139 -8.58 -2.79 4.31
N ILE A 140 -9.15 -2.77 3.10
CA ILE A 140 -10.59 -2.83 2.88
C ILE A 140 -10.89 -4.15 2.17
N VAL A 141 -11.90 -4.87 2.63
CA VAL A 141 -12.35 -6.12 2.02
C VAL A 141 -13.75 -5.95 1.47
N ASP A 142 -13.90 -6.26 0.19
CA ASP A 142 -15.14 -6.22 -0.60
C ASP A 142 -15.90 -4.87 -0.56
N GLY A 143 -15.23 -3.80 -0.12
CA GLY A 143 -15.84 -2.48 0.09
C GLY A 143 -16.72 -2.38 1.35
N GLU A 144 -16.73 -3.40 2.20
CA GLU A 144 -17.71 -3.54 3.30
C GLU A 144 -17.08 -3.50 4.69
N ARG A 145 -15.83 -3.96 4.83
CA ARG A 145 -15.12 -4.03 6.11
C ARG A 145 -13.73 -3.45 5.95
N ALA A 146 -13.24 -2.78 6.99
CA ALA A 146 -11.91 -2.18 6.96
C ALA A 146 -11.09 -2.48 8.22
N LEU A 147 -9.79 -2.68 8.05
CA LEU A 147 -8.81 -2.81 9.14
C LEU A 147 -7.80 -1.67 9.06
N LEU A 148 -7.53 -1.05 10.20
CA LEU A 148 -6.51 -0.02 10.35
C LEU A 148 -5.89 -0.07 11.77
N PRO A 149 -4.60 0.22 11.94
CA PRO A 149 -4.01 0.32 13.27
C PRO A 149 -4.73 1.37 14.12
N LEU A 150 -4.97 1.07 15.40
CA LEU A 150 -5.65 1.97 16.34
C LEU A 150 -4.78 3.14 16.77
N HIS A 151 -3.47 2.97 16.76
CA HIS A 151 -2.49 3.97 17.17
C HIS A 151 -1.48 4.20 16.04
N GLY A 152 -0.94 5.42 15.99
CA GLY A 152 0.19 5.76 15.14
C GLY A 152 1.38 4.82 15.33
N GLU A 153 2.20 4.73 14.30
CA GLU A 153 3.32 3.79 14.20
C GLU A 153 4.23 3.82 15.44
N SER A 154 4.46 2.65 16.05
CA SER A 154 5.63 2.45 16.89
C SER A 154 6.71 1.73 16.07
N GLU A 155 7.98 1.94 16.43
CA GLU A 155 9.12 1.27 15.78
C GLU A 155 9.06 -0.27 15.84
N ARG A 156 8.13 -0.85 16.62
CA ARG A 156 7.96 -2.29 16.81
C ARG A 156 7.02 -2.97 15.81
N GLY A 157 6.38 -2.22 14.89
CA GLY A 157 5.43 -2.79 13.93
C GLY A 157 3.97 -2.70 14.36
N ASP A 158 3.02 -2.62 13.42
CA ASP A 158 1.62 -2.30 13.76
C ASP A 158 0.99 -3.32 14.71
N LEU A 159 1.32 -4.59 14.50
CA LEU A 159 0.77 -5.69 15.30
C LEU A 159 1.28 -5.66 16.76
N ALA A 160 2.37 -4.93 17.02
CA ALA A 160 2.97 -4.77 18.34
C ALA A 160 2.58 -3.43 19.02
N SER A 161 1.88 -2.52 18.34
CA SER A 161 1.88 -1.08 18.69
C SER A 161 0.62 -0.52 19.37
N GLY A 162 -0.44 -1.30 19.59
CA GLY A 162 -1.53 -0.84 20.49
C GLY A 162 -2.97 -1.04 20.04
N GLY A 163 -3.23 -1.92 19.07
CA GLY A 163 -4.59 -2.31 18.70
C GLY A 163 -4.82 -2.24 17.21
N LEU A 164 -5.74 -3.07 16.71
CA LEU A 164 -6.22 -3.04 15.34
C LEU A 164 -7.72 -2.72 15.37
N LEU A 165 -8.13 -1.69 14.67
CA LEU A 165 -9.53 -1.33 14.53
C LEU A 165 -10.13 -2.09 13.35
N LEU A 166 -11.13 -2.92 13.61
CA LEU A 166 -12.01 -3.53 12.61
C LEU A 166 -13.29 -2.71 12.49
N LEU A 167 -13.59 -2.26 11.29
CA LEU A 167 -14.81 -1.54 10.95
C LEU A 167 -15.79 -2.46 10.25
N HIS A 168 -17.05 -2.36 10.65
CA HIS A 168 -18.20 -3.01 10.01
C HIS A 168 -18.80 -2.10 8.91
N PRO A 169 -19.69 -2.64 8.05
CA PRO A 169 -20.35 -1.85 7.01
C PRO A 169 -20.96 -0.58 7.59
N SER A 170 -20.43 0.57 7.15
CA SER A 170 -20.77 1.88 7.70
C SER A 170 -20.28 2.99 6.77
N LEU A 171 -20.82 4.20 6.94
CA LEU A 171 -20.36 5.41 6.23
C LEU A 171 -18.86 5.69 6.39
N LEU A 172 -18.26 5.20 7.48
CA LEU A 172 -16.81 5.33 7.68
C LEU A 172 -16.04 4.43 6.70
N VAL A 173 -16.52 3.21 6.44
CA VAL A 173 -15.92 2.34 5.43
C VAL A 173 -16.12 2.94 4.03
N ASP A 174 -17.30 3.49 3.74
CA ASP A 174 -17.56 4.18 2.47
C ASP A 174 -16.57 5.33 2.23
N ALA A 175 -16.32 6.16 3.24
CA ALA A 175 -15.35 7.26 3.15
C ALA A 175 -13.90 6.77 2.96
N LEU A 176 -13.52 5.67 3.60
CA LEU A 176 -12.20 5.05 3.41
C LEU A 176 -12.04 4.47 1.99
N LEU A 177 -13.11 3.90 1.44
CA LEU A 177 -13.14 3.41 0.07
C LEU A 177 -13.00 4.55 -0.94
N GLU A 178 -13.74 5.66 -0.75
CA GLU A 178 -13.60 6.85 -1.59
C GLU A 178 -12.17 7.41 -1.56
N LEU A 179 -11.57 7.50 -0.37
CA LEU A 179 -10.17 7.90 -0.22
C LEU A 179 -9.23 6.96 -0.98
N PHE A 180 -9.46 5.64 -0.91
CA PHE A 180 -8.66 4.67 -1.64
C PHE A 180 -8.76 4.90 -3.14
N GLU A 181 -9.97 4.96 -3.70
CA GLU A 181 -10.19 5.11 -5.15
C GLU A 181 -9.60 6.42 -5.69
N ASP A 182 -9.77 7.49 -4.93
CA ASP A 182 -9.24 8.80 -5.27
C ASP A 182 -7.70 8.80 -5.31
N ARG A 183 -7.05 8.12 -4.36
CA ARG A 183 -5.58 7.94 -4.37
C ARG A 183 -5.14 7.00 -5.47
N TRP A 184 -5.90 5.93 -5.71
CA TRP A 184 -5.64 4.94 -6.75
C TRP A 184 -5.56 5.60 -8.13
N LEU A 185 -6.52 6.46 -8.46
CA LEU A 185 -6.58 7.14 -9.74
C LEU A 185 -5.34 7.98 -10.06
N ARG A 186 -4.75 8.64 -9.05
CA ARG A 186 -3.58 9.52 -9.21
C ARG A 186 -2.23 8.83 -9.02
N ALA A 187 -2.23 7.60 -8.51
CA ALA A 187 -1.00 6.88 -8.21
C ALA A 187 -0.34 6.31 -9.47
N THR A 188 0.99 6.21 -9.43
CA THR A 188 1.80 5.70 -10.54
C THR A 188 1.68 4.17 -10.63
N PRO A 189 1.19 3.59 -11.74
CA PRO A 189 1.13 2.14 -11.89
C PRO A 189 2.52 1.51 -11.89
N LEU A 190 2.73 0.55 -10.99
CA LEU A 190 3.92 -0.28 -10.95
C LEU A 190 3.69 -1.50 -11.83
N ARG A 191 4.56 -1.71 -12.82
CA ARG A 191 4.46 -2.87 -13.72
C ARG A 191 5.52 -3.87 -13.31
N PHE A 192 5.09 -5.01 -12.79
CA PHE A 192 5.93 -6.19 -12.63
C PHE A 192 5.37 -7.24 -13.58
N THR A 193 6.13 -7.57 -14.63
CA THR A 193 5.66 -8.56 -15.61
C THR A 193 5.90 -9.95 -15.05
N GLN A 194 4.82 -10.72 -14.91
CA GLN A 194 4.84 -12.13 -14.58
C GLN A 194 5.21 -12.93 -15.84
N ASN A 195 6.48 -13.28 -16.00
CA ASN A 195 6.79 -14.56 -16.63
C ASN A 195 8.17 -15.04 -16.14
N PRO A 196 8.22 -15.98 -15.17
CA PRO A 196 9.47 -16.59 -14.70
C PRO A 196 10.07 -17.57 -15.72
N GLU A 197 9.37 -17.87 -16.82
CA GLU A 197 9.78 -18.88 -17.81
C GLU A 197 10.64 -18.33 -18.96
N ASP A 198 10.75 -17.01 -19.11
CA ASP A 198 11.77 -16.45 -20.01
C ASP A 198 13.06 -16.28 -19.23
N PRO A 199 14.20 -16.85 -19.68
CA PRO A 199 15.49 -16.57 -19.07
C PRO A 199 15.66 -15.05 -19.02
N GLU A 200 15.95 -14.50 -17.83
CA GLU A 200 16.17 -13.07 -17.63
C GLU A 200 17.19 -12.57 -18.65
N VAL A 201 16.72 -12.03 -19.78
CA VAL A 201 17.60 -11.40 -20.74
C VAL A 201 17.95 -10.04 -20.15
N PRO A 202 19.23 -9.76 -19.88
CA PRO A 202 19.66 -8.54 -19.23
C PRO A 202 19.47 -7.27 -20.08
N ASP A 203 18.73 -7.35 -21.21
CA ASP A 203 18.18 -6.26 -22.02
C ASP A 203 16.74 -6.54 -22.53
N SER A 204 15.87 -7.19 -21.74
CA SER A 204 14.46 -7.40 -22.13
C SER A 204 13.60 -6.13 -22.05
N PRO A 205 12.69 -5.87 -23.02
CA PRO A 205 11.72 -4.77 -22.98
C PRO A 205 10.76 -4.85 -21.79
N THR A 206 10.54 -6.04 -21.22
CA THR A 206 9.76 -6.17 -19.98
C THR A 206 10.48 -5.51 -18.81
N LEU A 207 11.79 -5.70 -18.65
CA LEU A 207 12.56 -5.09 -17.55
C LEU A 207 12.61 -3.56 -17.66
N ASP A 208 12.73 -3.02 -18.87
CA ASP A 208 12.72 -1.57 -19.07
C ASP A 208 11.37 -0.94 -18.70
N ALA A 209 10.25 -1.62 -18.97
CA ALA A 209 8.94 -1.16 -18.53
C ALA A 209 8.81 -1.15 -16.99
N GLN A 210 9.36 -2.16 -16.29
CA GLN A 210 9.38 -2.20 -14.83
C GLN A 210 10.25 -1.07 -14.27
N LEU A 211 11.47 -0.94 -14.80
CA LEU A 211 12.42 0.13 -14.48
C LEU A 211 11.78 1.50 -14.63
N LEU A 212 11.17 1.81 -15.77
CA LEU A 212 10.53 3.10 -16.01
C LEU A 212 9.37 3.34 -15.04
N SER A 213 8.58 2.32 -14.71
CA SER A 213 7.50 2.44 -13.73
C SER A 213 8.01 2.79 -12.33
N LEU A 214 9.11 2.18 -11.91
CA LEU A 214 9.77 2.46 -10.64
C LEU A 214 10.47 3.82 -10.65
N LEU A 215 11.10 4.23 -11.75
CA LEU A 215 11.67 5.57 -11.87
C LEU A 215 10.62 6.67 -11.74
N MET A 216 9.45 6.47 -12.37
CA MET A 216 8.30 7.39 -12.28
C MET A 216 7.66 7.43 -10.88
N SER A 217 7.87 6.40 -10.06
CA SER A 217 7.45 6.42 -8.66
C SER A 217 8.32 7.31 -7.75
N GLY A 218 9.39 7.89 -8.29
CA GLY A 218 10.28 8.80 -7.56
C GLY A 218 11.38 8.10 -6.75
N LEU A 219 11.58 6.79 -6.94
CA LEU A 219 12.54 6.02 -6.17
C LEU A 219 14.00 6.35 -6.50
N PRO A 220 14.91 6.32 -5.51
CA PRO A 220 16.33 6.42 -5.79
C PRO A 220 16.82 5.18 -6.54
N ASP A 221 17.82 5.33 -7.41
CA ASP A 221 18.34 4.26 -8.27
C ASP A 221 18.71 3.00 -7.48
N LYS A 222 19.27 3.15 -6.28
CA LYS A 222 19.59 2.00 -5.42
C LYS A 222 18.35 1.17 -5.07
N ALA A 223 17.23 1.81 -4.74
CA ALA A 223 15.97 1.13 -4.44
C ALA A 223 15.38 0.47 -5.69
N VAL A 224 15.47 1.12 -6.86
CA VAL A 224 15.01 0.54 -8.13
C VAL A 224 15.85 -0.70 -8.49
N ALA A 225 17.18 -0.63 -8.35
CA ALA A 225 18.07 -1.74 -8.63
C ALA A 225 17.75 -2.97 -7.75
N THR A 226 17.55 -2.73 -6.45
CA THR A 226 17.08 -3.73 -5.49
C THR A 226 15.76 -4.36 -5.92
N GLN A 227 14.74 -3.55 -6.22
CA GLN A 227 13.40 -4.05 -6.54
C GLN A 227 13.39 -4.94 -7.79
N LEU A 228 14.31 -4.65 -8.73
CA LEU A 228 14.49 -5.43 -9.96
C LEU A 228 15.49 -6.58 -9.82
N GLY A 229 16.13 -6.77 -8.66
CA GLY A 229 17.12 -7.83 -8.46
C GLY A 229 18.42 -7.66 -9.25
N ILE A 230 18.76 -6.43 -9.69
CA ILE A 230 19.95 -6.17 -10.53
C ILE A 230 20.98 -5.28 -9.83
N SER A 231 22.23 -5.30 -10.29
CA SER A 231 23.25 -4.38 -9.79
C SER A 231 22.95 -2.92 -10.17
N LEU A 232 23.37 -1.97 -9.32
CA LEU A 232 23.26 -0.53 -9.62
C LEU A 232 23.94 -0.16 -10.95
N ARG A 233 25.07 -0.82 -11.26
CA ARG A 233 25.77 -0.64 -12.54
C ARG A 233 24.92 -1.06 -13.74
N THR A 234 24.22 -2.20 -13.62
CA THR A 234 23.30 -2.70 -14.65
C THR A 234 22.14 -1.72 -14.85
N LEU A 235 21.55 -1.23 -13.75
CA LEU A 235 20.48 -0.23 -13.80
C LEU A 235 20.95 1.05 -14.52
N GLN A 236 22.08 1.62 -14.11
CA GLN A 236 22.62 2.86 -14.69
C GLN A 236 22.93 2.72 -16.19
N ARG A 237 23.45 1.55 -16.61
CA ARG A 237 23.69 1.25 -18.02
C ARG A 237 22.38 1.27 -18.81
N ARG A 238 21.32 0.66 -18.27
CA ARG A 238 19.99 0.63 -18.91
C ARG A 238 19.33 2.00 -18.98
N ILE A 239 19.38 2.78 -17.89
CA ILE A 239 18.87 4.16 -17.90
C ILE A 239 19.55 4.97 -19.00
N ARG A 240 20.88 4.82 -19.17
CA ARG A 240 21.62 5.49 -20.23
C ARG A 240 21.17 5.03 -21.62
N SER A 241 21.01 3.73 -21.83
CA SER A 241 20.53 3.20 -23.12
C SER A 241 19.11 3.70 -23.46
N LEU A 242 18.21 3.75 -22.47
CA LEU A 242 16.88 4.31 -22.63
C LEU A 242 16.95 5.80 -22.98
N MET A 243 17.77 6.57 -22.25
CA MET A 243 17.99 7.99 -22.52
C MET A 243 18.51 8.27 -23.93
N GLU A 244 19.44 7.45 -24.42
CA GLU A 244 19.96 7.52 -25.78
C GLU A 244 18.86 7.22 -26.81
N SER A 245 18.04 6.19 -26.56
CA SER A 245 16.95 5.80 -27.47
C SER A 245 15.81 6.82 -27.52
N THR A 246 15.53 7.53 -26.43
CA THR A 246 14.45 8.54 -26.33
C THR A 246 14.95 9.96 -26.55
N GLY A 247 16.26 10.17 -26.75
CA GLY A 247 16.86 11.49 -26.93
C GLY A 247 16.78 12.39 -25.68
N THR A 248 16.66 11.82 -24.49
CA THR A 248 16.55 12.58 -23.24
C THR A 248 17.91 12.77 -22.58
N ALA A 249 18.19 13.97 -22.07
CA ALA A 249 19.51 14.33 -21.53
C ALA A 249 19.73 13.91 -20.06
N ASN A 250 18.65 13.62 -19.33
CA ASN A 250 18.74 13.14 -17.96
C ASN A 250 17.55 12.27 -17.57
N ARG A 251 17.68 11.57 -16.44
CA ARG A 251 16.66 10.69 -15.87
C ARG A 251 15.30 11.38 -15.71
N THR A 252 15.28 12.65 -15.27
CA THR A 252 14.02 13.38 -15.06
C THR A 252 13.29 13.61 -16.39
N GLN A 253 14.02 13.96 -17.45
CA GLN A 253 13.47 14.06 -18.79
C GLN A 253 12.98 12.70 -19.32
N LEU A 254 13.72 11.62 -19.06
CA LEU A 254 13.27 10.26 -19.39
C LEU A 254 11.94 9.92 -18.70
N ALA A 255 11.82 10.18 -17.40
CA ALA A 255 10.59 9.94 -16.64
C ALA A 255 9.41 10.78 -17.19
N TRP A 256 9.66 12.04 -17.52
CA TRP A 256 8.65 12.93 -18.10
C TRP A 256 8.19 12.46 -19.49
N TYR A 257 9.13 12.06 -20.36
CA TYR A 257 8.84 11.54 -21.69
C TYR A 257 7.91 10.31 -21.62
N VAL A 258 8.20 9.38 -20.72
CA VAL A 258 7.38 8.17 -20.53
C VAL A 258 6.00 8.50 -19.95
N ALA A 259 5.92 9.46 -19.03
CA ALA A 259 4.63 9.91 -18.48
C ALA A 259 3.74 10.52 -19.57
N GLN A 260 4.32 11.28 -20.50
CA GLN A 260 3.57 11.90 -21.60
C GLN A 260 3.05 10.87 -22.61
N GLN A 261 3.81 9.82 -22.91
CA GLN A 261 3.35 8.73 -23.77
C GLN A 261 2.21 7.90 -23.17
N ARG A 262 2.01 7.90 -21.85
CA ARG A 262 0.88 7.22 -21.19
C ARG A 262 -0.43 8.02 -21.24
N LEU A 263 -0.35 9.32 -21.51
CA LEU A 263 -1.50 10.24 -21.56
C LEU A 263 -2.01 10.46 -22.99
N ALA A 264 -1.30 9.96 -24.00
CA ALA A 264 -1.66 10.02 -25.42
C ALA A 264 -2.31 8.69 -25.86
#